data_AF-F9WMK4-F1
#
_entry.id   AF-F9WMK4-F1
#
_cell.length_a   1.000
_cell.length_b   1.000
_cell.length_c   1.000
_cell.angle_alpha   90.00
_cell.angle_beta   90.00
_cell.angle_gamma   90.00
#
_symmetry.space_group_name_H-M   'P 1'
#
loop_
_entity.id
_entity.type
_entity.pdbx_description
1 polymer ?
#
loop_
_entity_poly.entity_id
_entity_poly.type
_entity_poly.pdbx_seq_one_letter_code
_entity_poly.pdbx_strand_id
1 'polypeptide(L)'
;GFGEGGLSYIRVLCHESKIPSRIEVLVAGVGEGSSKSNTIDSYAACSFQRLGYVHFSPGNVGTTARELKTINIHRRCAYVKFLISGPHSSTYNVFNQVGIVALTAHGKPLRSLHCDTKNFCAVGETVEVSLNEMHPPSVGDRMPTTFKDANDREIDTMTFQRISEVSRMKERAVATEDYDLACALKACLISLEEVGREIYRLEKQKLKAVHEEDYALAKKLKS
;
A
#
# COMPACT_ATOMS: atom_id res chain seq x y z
N GLY A 1 23.01 -15.40 3.21
CA GLY A 1 24.15 -14.63 2.72
C GLY A 1 23.71 -13.85 1.51
N PHE A 2 23.98 -12.54 1.49
CA PHE A 2 23.75 -11.70 0.31
C PHE A 2 24.80 -12.05 -0.75
N GLY A 3 24.46 -11.89 -2.03
CA GLY A 3 25.32 -12.38 -3.09
C GLY A 3 24.76 -12.15 -4.48
N GLU A 4 25.57 -12.51 -5.46
CA GLU A 4 25.15 -12.49 -6.86
C GLU A 4 24.45 -13.80 -7.20
N GLY A 5 23.30 -13.69 -7.85
CA GLY A 5 22.50 -14.83 -8.31
C GLY A 5 22.17 -14.74 -9.79
N GLY A 6 22.05 -15.90 -10.43
CA GLY A 6 21.43 -16.05 -11.74
C GLY A 6 19.91 -16.10 -11.56
N LEU A 7 19.24 -14.96 -11.68
CA LEU A 7 17.81 -14.84 -11.52
C LEU A 7 17.10 -15.21 -12.83
N SER A 8 16.25 -16.23 -12.79
CA SER A 8 15.49 -16.72 -13.95
C SER A 8 14.20 -15.93 -14.12
N TYR A 9 13.34 -15.92 -13.10
CA TYR A 9 12.09 -15.17 -13.11
C TYR A 9 11.66 -14.82 -11.68
N ILE A 10 10.78 -13.82 -11.57
CA ILE A 10 10.12 -13.44 -10.32
C ILE A 10 8.62 -13.59 -10.50
N ARG A 11 7.96 -14.19 -9.51
CA ARG A 11 6.51 -14.19 -9.39
C ARG A 11 6.06 -13.08 -8.44
N VAL A 12 5.09 -12.29 -8.89
CA VAL A 12 4.50 -11.19 -8.12
C VAL A 12 3.01 -11.46 -8.00
N LEU A 13 2.54 -11.65 -6.76
CA LEU A 13 1.12 -11.77 -6.44
C LEU A 13 0.62 -10.46 -5.86
N CYS A 14 -0.38 -9.85 -6.49
CA CYS A 14 -0.97 -8.59 -6.07
C CYS A 14 -2.29 -8.80 -5.33
N HIS A 15 -2.62 -7.87 -4.43
CA HIS A 15 -3.91 -7.85 -3.74
C HIS A 15 -5.02 -7.48 -4.72
N GLU A 16 -6.17 -8.17 -4.62
CA GLU A 16 -7.29 -8.12 -5.56
C GLU A 16 -7.85 -6.71 -5.82
N SER A 17 -7.86 -5.82 -4.83
CA SER A 17 -8.31 -4.43 -4.98
C SER A 17 -7.19 -3.39 -5.14
N LYS A 18 -5.92 -3.80 -5.03
CA LYS A 18 -4.75 -2.89 -5.02
C LYS A 18 -3.72 -3.27 -6.08
N ILE A 19 -4.20 -3.69 -7.25
CA ILE A 19 -3.38 -4.18 -8.35
C ILE A 19 -2.69 -2.97 -9.03
N PRO A 20 -1.34 -2.90 -9.09
CA PRO A 20 -0.62 -1.83 -9.78
C PRO A 20 -0.89 -1.89 -11.28
N SER A 21 -1.02 -0.76 -11.96
CA SER A 21 -1.20 -0.75 -13.43
C SER A 21 0.03 -1.30 -14.19
N ARG A 22 1.22 -1.10 -13.63
CA ARG A 22 2.50 -1.46 -14.24
C ARG A 22 3.59 -1.62 -13.18
N ILE A 23 4.45 -2.61 -13.36
CA ILE A 23 5.72 -2.72 -12.63
C ILE A 23 6.86 -2.71 -13.64
N GLU A 24 7.78 -1.77 -13.47
CA GLU A 24 9.04 -1.72 -14.20
C GLU A 24 10.16 -2.38 -13.39
N VAL A 25 11.04 -3.10 -14.08
CA VAL A 25 12.10 -3.89 -13.47
C VAL A 25 13.46 -3.41 -13.95
N LEU A 26 14.33 -3.16 -12.98
CA LEU A 26 15.74 -2.86 -13.21
C LEU A 26 16.59 -3.84 -12.40
N VAL A 27 17.77 -4.15 -12.92
CA VAL A 27 18.75 -5.01 -12.25
C VAL A 27 20.11 -4.35 -12.21
N ALA A 28 20.87 -4.63 -11.16
CA ALA A 28 22.28 -4.27 -11.10
C ALA A 28 23.12 -5.51 -10.79
N GLY A 29 24.20 -5.69 -11.55
CA GLY A 29 25.22 -6.70 -11.31
C GLY A 29 26.31 -6.20 -10.37
N VAL A 30 27.33 -7.02 -10.17
CA VAL A 30 28.55 -6.63 -9.46
C VAL A 30 29.46 -5.90 -10.45
N GLY A 31 29.97 -4.72 -10.07
CA GLY A 31 30.94 -3.98 -10.88
C GLY A 31 32.23 -4.77 -11.14
N GLU A 32 32.99 -4.35 -12.15
CA GLU A 32 34.26 -5.01 -12.51
C GLU A 32 35.32 -4.91 -11.40
N GLY A 33 35.35 -3.79 -10.67
CA GLY A 33 36.27 -3.57 -9.55
C GLY A 33 35.89 -4.37 -8.29
N SER A 34 34.60 -4.43 -7.97
CA SER A 34 34.04 -5.15 -6.82
C SER A 34 34.09 -6.67 -6.99
N SER A 35 34.13 -7.16 -8.24
CA SER A 35 34.32 -8.58 -8.55
C SER A 35 35.68 -9.14 -8.11
N LYS A 36 36.72 -8.31 -7.98
CA LYS A 36 38.05 -8.72 -7.48
C LYS A 36 38.15 -8.71 -5.96
N SER A 37 37.36 -7.87 -5.30
CA SER A 37 37.37 -7.68 -3.84
C SER A 37 36.36 -8.58 -3.09
N ASN A 38 35.58 -9.40 -3.80
CA ASN A 38 34.49 -10.20 -3.25
C ASN A 38 33.44 -9.39 -2.46
N THR A 39 33.27 -8.12 -2.84
CA THR A 39 32.32 -7.17 -2.25
C THR A 39 31.23 -6.82 -3.25
N ILE A 40 30.07 -6.34 -2.77
CA ILE A 40 29.04 -5.73 -3.61
C ILE A 40 29.13 -4.21 -3.46
N ASP A 41 29.00 -3.48 -4.56
CA ASP A 41 28.90 -2.02 -4.55
C ASP A 41 27.66 -1.58 -3.77
N SER A 42 27.75 -0.47 -3.02
CA SER A 42 26.57 0.06 -2.32
C SER A 42 25.41 0.30 -3.30
N TYR A 43 24.16 0.11 -2.84
CA TYR A 43 22.96 0.32 -3.67
C TYR A 43 22.98 1.68 -4.39
N ALA A 44 23.47 2.74 -3.74
CA ALA A 44 23.56 4.09 -4.31
C ALA A 44 24.63 4.23 -5.40
N ALA A 45 25.68 3.40 -5.37
CA ALA A 45 26.76 3.39 -6.35
C ALA A 45 26.52 2.42 -7.52
N CYS A 46 25.50 1.55 -7.40
CA CYS A 46 25.17 0.57 -8.43
C CYS A 46 24.56 1.22 -9.68
N SER A 47 25.02 0.79 -10.85
CA SER A 47 24.39 1.12 -12.13
C SER A 47 23.24 0.16 -12.42
N PHE A 48 22.02 0.68 -12.42
CA PHE A 48 20.81 -0.10 -12.70
C PHE A 48 20.50 -0.13 -14.20
N GLN A 49 20.47 -1.33 -14.76
CA GLN A 49 19.98 -1.57 -16.11
C GLN A 49 18.48 -1.83 -16.09
N ARG A 50 17.71 -1.01 -16.81
CA ARG A 50 16.29 -1.24 -17.05
C ARG A 50 16.10 -2.44 -17.97
N LEU A 51 15.32 -3.43 -17.53
CA LEU A 51 14.97 -4.60 -18.34
C LEU A 51 13.66 -4.39 -19.12
N GLY A 52 12.74 -3.60 -18.56
CA GLY A 52 11.45 -3.34 -19.16
C GLY A 52 10.35 -3.27 -18.09
N TYR A 53 9.12 -3.47 -18.50
CA TYR A 53 7.97 -3.42 -17.61
C TYR A 53 6.93 -4.49 -17.95
N VAL A 54 6.08 -4.80 -16.98
CA VAL A 54 4.91 -5.65 -17.15
C VAL A 54 3.65 -4.88 -16.78
N HIS A 55 2.59 -5.08 -17.55
CA HIS A 55 1.26 -4.61 -17.23
C HIS A 55 0.48 -5.66 -16.46
N PHE A 56 -0.33 -5.18 -15.54
CA PHE A 56 -1.32 -5.97 -14.85
C PHE A 56 -2.70 -5.58 -15.36
N SER A 57 -3.62 -6.52 -15.30
CA SER A 57 -5.03 -6.32 -15.61
C SER A 57 -5.79 -5.72 -14.42
N PRO A 58 -6.75 -4.82 -14.65
CA PRO A 58 -7.75 -4.55 -13.63
C PRO A 58 -8.52 -5.85 -13.39
N GLY A 59 -8.69 -6.26 -12.12
CA GLY A 59 -9.54 -7.39 -11.79
C GLY A 59 -10.96 -7.15 -12.31
N ASN A 60 -11.69 -8.21 -12.70
CA ASN A 60 -13.06 -8.04 -13.17
C ASN A 60 -13.96 -7.57 -12.03
N VAL A 61 -14.93 -6.70 -12.36
CA VAL A 61 -15.92 -6.21 -11.40
C VAL A 61 -16.64 -7.41 -10.78
N GLY A 62 -16.54 -7.56 -9.45
CA GLY A 62 -17.15 -8.66 -8.69
C GLY A 62 -16.27 -9.90 -8.50
N THR A 63 -15.07 -9.95 -9.07
CA THR A 63 -14.10 -11.02 -8.77
C THR A 63 -13.13 -10.61 -7.65
N THR A 64 -12.94 -11.50 -6.69
CA THR A 64 -11.91 -11.39 -5.63
C THR A 64 -10.57 -12.01 -6.06
N ALA A 65 -10.38 -12.21 -7.37
CA ALA A 65 -9.21 -12.88 -7.90
C ALA A 65 -7.97 -11.98 -7.77
N ARG A 66 -6.92 -12.51 -7.15
CA ARG A 66 -5.60 -11.87 -7.10
C ARG A 66 -4.90 -12.04 -8.44
N GLU A 67 -4.18 -11.02 -8.89
CA GLU A 67 -3.35 -11.15 -10.08
C GLU A 67 -1.95 -11.67 -9.73
N LEU A 68 -1.58 -12.78 -10.37
CA LEU A 68 -0.23 -13.35 -10.33
C LEU A 68 0.46 -13.09 -11.67
N LYS A 69 1.62 -12.42 -11.65
CA LYS A 69 2.47 -12.28 -12.83
C LYS A 69 3.81 -12.98 -12.65
N THR A 70 4.24 -13.67 -13.70
CA THR A 70 5.62 -14.18 -13.81
C THR A 70 6.41 -13.24 -14.71
N ILE A 71 7.43 -12.60 -14.14
CA ILE A 71 8.32 -11.68 -14.84
C ILE A 71 9.62 -12.43 -15.14
N ASN A 72 9.88 -12.70 -16.42
CA ASN A 72 11.12 -13.34 -16.85
C ASN A 72 12.27 -12.34 -16.81
N ILE A 73 13.35 -12.70 -16.12
CA ILE A 73 14.52 -11.84 -15.90
C ILE A 73 15.72 -12.40 -16.67
N HIS A 74 16.08 -13.67 -16.44
CA HIS A 74 17.24 -14.33 -17.04
C HIS A 74 18.51 -13.45 -17.06
N ARG A 75 18.87 -12.91 -15.89
CA ARG A 75 20.07 -12.06 -15.70
C ARG A 75 20.82 -12.46 -14.45
N ARG A 76 22.14 -12.22 -14.46
CA ARG A 76 22.94 -12.22 -13.25
C ARG A 76 22.78 -10.86 -12.58
N CYS A 77 22.46 -10.86 -11.30
CA CYS A 77 22.26 -9.63 -10.55
C CYS A 77 22.56 -9.82 -9.07
N ALA A 78 22.99 -8.73 -8.43
CA ALA A 78 23.06 -8.58 -6.98
C ALA A 78 21.83 -7.81 -6.46
N TYR A 79 21.30 -6.88 -7.26
CA TYR A 79 20.10 -6.10 -6.92
C TYR A 79 19.02 -6.20 -7.99
N VAL A 80 17.77 -6.21 -7.52
CA VAL A 80 16.57 -6.03 -8.34
C VAL A 80 15.81 -4.84 -7.77
N LYS A 81 15.44 -3.90 -8.64
CA LYS A 81 14.65 -2.71 -8.30
C LYS A 81 13.33 -2.78 -9.04
N PHE A 82 12.24 -2.63 -8.30
CA PHE A 82 10.90 -2.47 -8.84
C PHE A 82 10.46 -1.02 -8.77
N LEU A 83 9.99 -0.49 -9.91
CA LEU A 83 9.29 0.79 -9.99
C LEU A 83 7.81 0.49 -10.21
N ILE A 84 7.03 0.65 -9.15
CA ILE A 84 5.63 0.26 -9.10
C ILE A 84 4.77 1.50 -9.41
N SER A 85 3.98 1.43 -10.48
CA SER A 85 3.03 2.48 -10.86
C SER A 85 1.74 2.39 -10.02
N GLY A 86 0.95 3.48 -9.98
CA GLY A 86 -0.31 3.52 -9.23
C GLY A 86 -1.28 2.40 -9.63
N PRO A 87 -2.22 2.04 -8.73
CA PRO A 87 -3.15 0.94 -8.96
C PRO A 87 -4.19 1.26 -10.02
N HIS A 88 -4.88 0.21 -10.47
CA HIS A 88 -6.12 0.37 -11.22
C HIS A 88 -7.21 0.96 -10.33
N SER A 89 -8.10 1.77 -10.93
CA SER A 89 -9.24 2.36 -10.23
C SER A 89 -10.14 1.26 -9.66
N SER A 90 -10.42 1.33 -8.36
CA SER A 90 -11.30 0.39 -7.68
C SER A 90 -12.10 1.12 -6.62
N THR A 91 -13.39 0.79 -6.51
CA THR A 91 -14.27 1.29 -5.43
C THR A 91 -13.78 0.86 -4.05
N TYR A 92 -13.00 -0.23 -3.99
CA TYR A 92 -12.41 -0.78 -2.76
C TYR A 92 -11.00 -0.24 -2.47
N ASN A 93 -10.47 0.66 -3.30
CA ASN A 93 -9.13 1.26 -3.14
C ASN A 93 -9.16 2.76 -3.46
N VAL A 94 -9.97 3.48 -2.69
CA VAL A 94 -10.16 4.93 -2.82
C VAL A 94 -8.90 5.77 -2.55
N PHE A 95 -7.87 5.17 -1.94
CA PHE A 95 -6.62 5.84 -1.56
C PHE A 95 -5.46 5.56 -2.53
N ASN A 96 -5.75 4.91 -3.66
CA ASN A 96 -4.78 4.67 -4.71
C ASN A 96 -3.51 3.93 -4.23
N GLN A 97 -3.68 3.00 -3.28
CA GLN A 97 -2.59 2.20 -2.71
C GLN A 97 -2.29 0.98 -3.60
N VAL A 98 -1.04 0.54 -3.62
CA VAL A 98 -0.66 -0.74 -4.24
C VAL A 98 -0.42 -1.80 -3.17
N GLY A 99 -0.90 -3.03 -3.40
CA GLY A 99 -0.72 -4.16 -2.51
C GLY A 99 0.01 -5.31 -3.20
N ILE A 100 1.22 -5.61 -2.73
CA ILE A 100 1.98 -6.82 -3.09
C ILE A 100 1.78 -7.83 -1.95
N VAL A 101 1.17 -8.98 -2.26
CA VAL A 101 0.93 -10.06 -1.29
C VAL A 101 2.15 -10.95 -1.17
N ALA A 102 2.79 -11.26 -2.29
CA ALA A 102 3.99 -12.10 -2.31
C ALA A 102 4.92 -11.74 -3.46
N LEU A 103 6.22 -11.82 -3.18
CA LEU A 103 7.29 -11.76 -4.16
C LEU A 103 8.13 -13.05 -4.05
N THR A 104 8.20 -13.83 -5.11
CA THR A 104 8.97 -15.08 -5.12
C THR A 104 9.98 -15.07 -6.24
N ALA A 105 11.27 -15.05 -5.87
CA ALA A 105 12.37 -15.09 -6.81
C ALA A 105 12.79 -16.54 -7.09
N HIS A 106 13.00 -16.87 -8.36
CA HIS A 106 13.46 -18.19 -8.79
C HIS A 106 14.77 -18.05 -9.57
N GLY A 107 15.80 -18.76 -9.12
CA GLY A 107 17.13 -18.68 -9.71
C GLY A 107 18.11 -19.57 -8.98
N LYS A 108 19.40 -19.37 -9.27
CA LYS A 108 20.50 -20.07 -8.61
C LYS A 108 21.46 -19.06 -7.99
N PRO A 109 21.86 -19.22 -6.71
CA PRO A 109 22.94 -18.42 -6.15
C PRO A 109 24.23 -18.76 -6.91
N LEU A 110 25.04 -17.74 -7.23
CA LEU A 110 26.32 -17.93 -7.93
C LEU A 110 27.49 -17.75 -6.97
N ARG A 111 27.51 -16.65 -6.21
CA ARG A 111 28.54 -16.38 -5.21
C ARG A 111 27.98 -15.58 -4.04
N SER A 112 28.43 -15.92 -2.83
CA SER A 112 28.19 -15.10 -1.65
C SER A 112 29.18 -13.93 -1.65
N LEU A 113 28.69 -12.74 -1.35
CA LEU A 113 29.49 -11.53 -1.34
C LEU A 113 29.29 -10.79 -0.03
N HIS A 114 30.31 -10.06 0.41
CA HIS A 114 30.19 -9.22 1.59
C HIS A 114 29.47 -7.92 1.21
N CYS A 115 28.41 -7.57 1.94
CA CYS A 115 27.72 -6.28 1.83
C CYS A 115 27.48 -5.71 3.24
N ASP A 116 27.45 -4.37 3.35
CA ASP A 116 27.07 -3.71 4.60
C ASP A 116 25.54 -3.83 4.78
N THR A 117 25.11 -4.62 5.77
CA THR A 117 23.71 -5.03 5.95
C THR A 117 22.88 -4.07 6.79
N LYS A 118 23.44 -2.94 7.25
CA LYS A 118 22.83 -2.05 8.26
C LYS A 118 21.42 -1.53 7.93
N ASN A 119 21.01 -1.54 6.66
CA ASN A 119 19.69 -1.06 6.21
C ASN A 119 18.87 -2.12 5.48
N PHE A 120 19.19 -3.41 5.62
CA PHE A 120 18.47 -4.49 4.95
C PHE A 120 17.73 -5.35 5.98
N CYS A 121 16.45 -5.62 5.74
CA CYS A 121 15.77 -6.74 6.37
C CYS A 121 16.06 -8.00 5.55
N ALA A 122 16.58 -9.05 6.18
CA ALA A 122 16.77 -10.30 5.45
C ALA A 122 15.41 -10.93 5.11
N VAL A 123 15.28 -11.46 3.88
CA VAL A 123 14.06 -12.16 3.45
C VAL A 123 13.88 -13.42 4.32
N GLY A 124 12.79 -13.47 5.10
CA GLY A 124 12.53 -14.54 6.08
C GLY A 124 12.93 -14.20 7.52
N GLU A 125 13.50 -13.02 7.75
CA GLU A 125 13.69 -12.48 9.08
C GLU A 125 12.38 -11.80 9.52
N THR A 126 11.78 -12.28 10.60
CA THR A 126 10.65 -11.61 11.22
C THR A 126 11.16 -10.32 11.82
N VAL A 127 10.92 -9.21 11.14
CA VAL A 127 11.11 -7.89 11.72
C VAL A 127 9.96 -7.70 12.70
N GLU A 128 10.26 -7.74 13.99
CA GLU A 128 9.38 -7.21 15.04
C GLU A 128 9.33 -5.69 14.86
N VAL A 129 8.54 -5.23 13.89
CA VAL A 129 8.12 -3.84 13.83
C VAL A 129 7.06 -3.68 14.91
N SER A 130 7.15 -2.65 15.74
CA SER A 130 6.13 -2.37 16.76
C SER A 130 4.75 -2.47 16.14
N LEU A 131 3.80 -3.16 16.78
CA LEU A 131 2.45 -3.38 16.25
C LEU A 131 1.84 -2.08 15.68
N ASN A 132 2.10 -0.94 16.34
CA ASN A 132 1.68 0.41 15.92
C ASN A 132 2.15 0.83 14.51
N GLU A 133 3.32 0.38 14.06
CA GLU A 133 3.91 0.73 12.75
C GLU A 133 3.50 -0.24 11.63
N MET A 134 3.07 -1.45 11.98
CA MET A 134 2.58 -2.47 11.04
C MET A 134 1.06 -2.58 10.96
N HIS A 135 0.31 -1.83 11.78
CA HIS A 135 -1.14 -1.81 11.70
C HIS A 135 -1.60 -1.20 10.36
N PRO A 136 -2.25 -1.98 9.45
CA PRO A 136 -3.30 -1.36 8.62
C PRO A 136 -4.32 -0.72 9.57
N PRO A 137 -4.99 0.39 9.21
CA PRO A 137 -6.04 0.95 10.05
C PRO A 137 -7.01 -0.19 10.43
N SER A 138 -7.07 -0.49 11.72
CA SER A 138 -7.72 -1.70 12.22
C SER A 138 -9.18 -1.73 11.78
N VAL A 139 -9.51 -2.69 10.91
CA VAL A 139 -10.89 -3.04 10.50
C VAL A 139 -11.53 -4.04 11.48
N GLY A 140 -10.79 -4.37 12.55
CA GLY A 140 -11.03 -5.47 13.47
C GLY A 140 -11.76 -5.07 14.75
N ASP A 141 -12.70 -4.14 14.67
CA ASP A 141 -13.85 -4.16 15.57
C ASP A 141 -15.05 -3.66 14.77
N ARG A 142 -15.89 -4.58 14.28
CA ARG A 142 -17.21 -4.26 13.69
C ARG A 142 -18.25 -4.02 14.79
N MET A 143 -17.82 -3.42 15.89
CA MET A 143 -18.67 -2.49 16.62
C MET A 143 -18.49 -1.13 15.94
N PRO A 144 -19.54 -0.31 15.76
CA PRO A 144 -19.31 1.08 15.39
C PRO A 144 -18.47 1.69 16.52
N THR A 145 -17.16 1.77 16.32
CA THR A 145 -16.28 2.55 17.18
C THR A 145 -16.69 3.99 16.90
N THR A 146 -17.55 4.51 17.77
CA THR A 146 -18.02 5.88 17.73
C THR A 146 -16.82 6.76 18.01
N PHE A 147 -16.30 7.42 16.96
CA PHE A 147 -15.27 8.42 17.13
C PHE A 147 -15.95 9.75 17.38
N LYS A 148 -15.54 10.43 18.44
CA LYS A 148 -16.04 11.74 18.79
C LYS A 148 -15.11 12.80 18.24
N ASP A 149 -15.66 13.80 17.55
CA ASP A 149 -14.89 14.97 17.11
C ASP A 149 -14.45 15.82 18.31
N ALA A 150 -13.71 16.91 18.05
CA ALA A 150 -13.24 17.84 19.08
C ALA A 150 -14.37 18.48 19.91
N ASN A 151 -15.63 18.37 19.46
CA ASN A 151 -16.84 18.84 20.12
C ASN A 151 -17.72 17.69 20.66
N ASP A 152 -17.13 16.52 20.89
CA ASP A 152 -17.78 15.33 21.45
C ASP A 152 -18.88 14.72 20.54
N ARG A 153 -18.88 15.00 19.22
CA ARG A 153 -19.92 14.54 18.28
C ARG A 153 -19.51 13.25 17.56
N GLU A 154 -20.43 12.30 17.49
CA GLU A 154 -20.20 10.97 16.91
C GLU A 154 -20.11 11.02 15.36
N ILE A 155 -19.02 10.47 14.82
CA ILE A 155 -18.72 10.37 13.38
C ILE A 155 -18.46 8.90 13.03
N ASP A 156 -18.82 8.50 11.80
CA ASP A 156 -18.55 7.14 11.33
C ASP A 156 -17.04 6.86 11.20
N THR A 157 -16.66 5.62 11.47
CA THR A 157 -15.26 5.17 11.52
C THR A 157 -14.49 5.47 10.22
N MET A 158 -15.13 5.31 9.06
CA MET A 158 -14.46 5.44 7.77
C MET A 158 -14.21 6.91 7.42
N THR A 159 -15.15 7.79 7.77
CA THR A 159 -14.99 9.24 7.61
C THR A 159 -14.01 9.81 8.62
N PHE A 160 -13.97 9.31 9.86
CA PHE A 160 -12.96 9.73 10.84
C PHE A 160 -11.53 9.43 10.39
N GLN A 161 -11.29 8.24 9.83
CA GLN A 161 -9.98 7.88 9.26
C GLN A 161 -9.58 8.86 8.14
N ARG A 162 -10.54 9.24 7.28
CA ARG A 162 -10.32 10.25 6.23
C ARG A 162 -10.00 11.63 6.80
N ILE A 163 -10.72 12.07 7.82
CA ILE A 163 -10.47 13.37 8.50
C ILE A 163 -9.04 13.42 9.06
N SER A 164 -8.56 12.33 9.65
CA SER A 164 -7.20 12.22 10.19
C SER A 164 -6.14 12.31 9.09
N GLU A 165 -6.35 11.63 7.98
CA GLU A 165 -5.41 11.64 6.86
C GLU A 165 -5.36 13.02 6.17
N VAL A 166 -6.51 13.64 5.89
CA VAL A 166 -6.60 14.98 5.30
C VAL A 166 -5.99 16.04 6.23
N SER A 167 -6.12 15.85 7.56
CA SER A 167 -5.48 16.72 8.54
C SER A 167 -3.94 16.66 8.46
N ARG A 168 -3.37 15.45 8.33
CA ARG A 168 -1.92 15.27 8.12
C ARG A 168 -1.45 15.85 6.79
N MET A 169 -2.23 15.71 5.72
CA MET A 169 -1.92 16.34 4.42
C MET A 169 -1.91 17.87 4.54
N LYS A 170 -2.86 18.45 5.29
CA LYS A 170 -2.92 19.88 5.55
C LYS A 170 -1.68 20.35 6.33
N GLU A 171 -1.26 19.62 7.36
CA GLU A 171 -0.03 19.92 8.11
C GLU A 171 1.21 19.91 7.21
N ARG A 172 1.31 18.93 6.31
CA ARG A 172 2.40 18.88 5.32
C ARG A 172 2.35 20.04 4.33
N ALA A 173 1.16 20.41 3.85
CA ALA A 173 0.98 21.58 2.97
C ALA A 173 1.43 22.87 3.67
N VAL A 174 1.06 23.05 4.94
CA VAL A 174 1.54 24.18 5.76
C VAL A 174 3.06 24.16 5.94
N ALA A 175 3.65 22.99 6.21
CA ALA A 175 5.10 22.84 6.39
C ALA A 175 5.90 23.08 5.10
N THR A 176 5.26 22.96 3.94
CA THR A 176 5.85 23.22 2.62
C THR A 176 5.44 24.58 2.03
N GLU A 177 4.78 25.42 2.84
CA GLU A 177 4.30 26.76 2.48
C GLU A 177 3.32 26.79 1.29
N ASP A 178 2.68 25.65 0.99
CA ASP A 178 1.59 25.54 0.02
C ASP A 178 0.25 25.89 0.70
N TYR A 179 0.02 27.19 0.88
CA TYR A 179 -1.15 27.70 1.60
C TYR A 179 -2.46 27.55 0.83
N ASP A 180 -2.41 27.54 -0.50
CA ASP A 180 -3.59 27.31 -1.34
C ASP A 180 -4.11 25.88 -1.15
N LEU A 181 -3.20 24.90 -1.17
CA LEU A 181 -3.53 23.51 -0.87
C LEU A 181 -4.03 23.35 0.58
N ALA A 182 -3.37 24.00 1.55
CA ALA A 182 -3.81 23.96 2.94
C ALA A 182 -5.23 24.52 3.13
N CYS A 183 -5.59 25.59 2.41
CA CYS A 183 -6.93 26.17 2.42
C CYS A 183 -7.97 25.20 1.84
N ALA A 184 -7.67 24.59 0.68
CA ALA A 184 -8.55 23.60 0.06
C ALA A 184 -8.77 22.38 0.95
N LEU A 185 -7.70 21.87 1.59
CA LEU A 185 -7.79 20.74 2.53
C LEU A 185 -8.60 21.10 3.77
N LYS A 186 -8.51 22.34 4.27
CA LYS A 186 -9.35 22.82 5.38
C LYS A 186 -10.83 22.80 5.02
N ALA A 187 -11.22 23.26 3.83
CA ALA A 187 -12.61 23.20 3.37
C ALA A 187 -13.10 21.74 3.23
N CYS A 188 -12.24 20.85 2.72
CA CYS A 188 -12.52 19.42 2.62
C CYS A 188 -12.77 18.78 3.99
N LEU A 189 -12.00 19.14 5.02
CA LEU A 189 -12.19 18.62 6.39
C LEU A 189 -13.59 18.95 6.93
N ILE A 190 -14.06 20.18 6.76
CA ILE A 190 -15.39 20.61 7.23
C ILE A 190 -16.49 19.78 6.55
N SER A 191 -16.37 19.59 5.23
CA SER A 191 -17.34 18.79 4.47
C SER A 191 -17.33 17.32 4.87
N LEU A 192 -16.15 16.73 5.11
CA LEU A 192 -16.04 15.35 5.60
C LEU A 192 -16.66 15.19 6.98
N GLU A 193 -16.45 16.13 7.89
CA GLU A 193 -17.10 16.11 9.21
C GLU A 193 -18.63 16.15 9.11
N GLU A 194 -19.18 16.98 8.21
CA GLU A 194 -20.62 17.06 7.97
C GLU A 194 -21.19 15.75 7.42
N VAL A 195 -20.58 15.20 6.38
CA VAL A 195 -21.01 13.96 5.74
C VAL A 195 -20.90 12.78 6.71
N GLY A 196 -19.80 12.70 7.47
CA GLY A 196 -19.58 11.60 8.40
C GLY A 196 -20.57 11.57 9.57
N ARG A 197 -21.03 12.75 10.02
CA ARG A 197 -22.12 12.85 11.00
C ARG A 197 -23.44 12.33 10.44
N GLU A 198 -23.74 12.66 9.18
CA GLU A 198 -24.99 12.24 8.56
C GLU A 198 -25.02 10.73 8.30
N ILE A 199 -23.90 10.15 7.83
CA ILE A 199 -23.74 8.69 7.69
C ILE A 199 -23.99 8.02 9.03
N TYR A 200 -23.32 8.49 10.08
CA TYR A 200 -23.47 7.93 11.42
C TYR A 200 -24.93 7.98 11.91
N ARG A 201 -25.62 9.11 11.70
CA ARG A 201 -27.04 9.29 12.06
C ARG A 201 -27.93 8.27 11.33
N LEU A 202 -27.73 8.10 10.02
CA LEU A 202 -28.51 7.17 9.19
C LEU A 202 -28.26 5.71 9.59
N GLU A 203 -27.01 5.35 9.89
CA GLU A 203 -26.67 4.01 10.37
C GLU A 203 -27.33 3.68 11.70
N LYS A 204 -27.36 4.63 12.64
CA LYS A 204 -28.04 4.48 13.94
C LYS A 204 -29.55 4.29 13.78
N GLN A 205 -30.18 5.06 12.88
CA GLN A 205 -31.61 4.92 12.57
C GLN A 205 -31.92 3.58 11.93
N LYS A 206 -31.07 3.12 11.00
CA LYS A 206 -31.20 1.81 10.38
C LYS A 206 -31.11 0.68 11.41
N LEU A 207 -30.15 0.75 12.32
CA LEU A 207 -29.96 -0.27 13.36
C LEU A 207 -31.17 -0.35 14.30
N LYS A 208 -31.73 0.80 14.69
CA LYS A 208 -32.96 0.89 15.46
C LYS A 208 -34.15 0.27 14.72
N ALA A 209 -34.33 0.60 13.44
CA ALA A 209 -35.41 0.04 12.61
C ALA A 209 -35.29 -1.49 12.45
N VAL A 210 -34.07 -2.03 12.34
CA VAL A 210 -33.84 -3.48 12.32
C VAL A 210 -34.19 -4.13 13.67
N HIS A 211 -33.85 -3.49 14.79
CA HIS A 211 -34.19 -3.98 16.13
C HIS A 211 -35.70 -3.95 16.40
N GLU A 212 -36.41 -2.96 15.87
CA GLU A 212 -37.86 -2.81 15.95
C GLU A 212 -38.62 -3.62 14.87
N GLU A 213 -37.91 -4.45 14.09
CA GLU A 213 -38.45 -5.26 12.99
C GLU A 213 -39.17 -4.45 11.88
N ASP A 214 -38.96 -3.13 11.82
CA ASP A 214 -39.38 -2.28 10.70
C ASP A 214 -38.40 -2.42 9.53
N TYR A 215 -38.50 -3.55 8.85
CA TYR A 215 -37.66 -3.86 7.69
C TYR A 215 -37.94 -2.94 6.49
N ALA A 216 -39.12 -2.32 6.41
CA ALA A 216 -39.46 -1.37 5.34
C ALA A 216 -38.65 -0.08 5.49
N LEU A 217 -38.57 0.46 6.71
CA LEU A 217 -37.72 1.61 7.03
C LEU A 217 -36.23 1.27 6.93
N ALA A 218 -35.80 0.12 7.46
CA ALA A 218 -34.40 -0.32 7.37
C ALA A 218 -33.92 -0.46 5.91
N LYS A 219 -34.80 -0.94 5.01
CA LYS A 219 -34.50 -1.04 3.58
C LYS A 219 -34.37 0.33 2.91
N LYS A 220 -35.17 1.33 3.31
CA LYS A 220 -35.04 2.71 2.81
C LYS A 220 -33.75 3.40 3.29
N LEU A 221 -33.28 3.05 4.48
CA LEU A 221 -32.06 3.61 5.10
C LEU A 221 -30.77 2.85 4.70
N LYS A 222 -30.86 1.86 3.82
CA LYS A 222 -29.70 1.12 3.31
C LYS A 222 -29.11 1.85 2.10
N SER A 223 -27.97 2.50 2.27
CA SER A 223 -27.10 2.99 1.18
C SER A 223 -26.30 1.86 0.56
#